data_AF-A0A5N5W0H6-F1
#
_entry.id   AF-A0A5N5W0H6-F1
#
_cell.length_a   1.000
_cell.length_b   1.000
_cell.length_c   1.000
_cell.angle_alpha   90.00
_cell.angle_beta   90.00
_cell.angle_gamma   90.00
#
_symmetry.space_group_name_H-M   'P 1'
#
loop_
_entity.id
_entity.type
_entity.pdbx_description
1 polymer ?
#
loop_
_entity_poly.entity_id
_entity_poly.type
_entity_poly.pdbx_seq_one_letter_code
_entity_poly.pdbx_strand_id
1 'polypeptide(L)'
;MTPADAAELLTLCAAFDRRTIGEADARAWAYALRDVPLDDDTRDAVADHYGRTEEWITPAHVRTVRARVRADRIAAAHPVYEPPQDEDETGAQFTARRRAQIAAAADGALPARSIGQALNASPPDNVLALVAGVGRPVGDEPPPYITPERRTQVRASLSGKRAALVELAVDCPNRQCRAGRRHLCKGLRGAELRSGVHASRRDAYATAYATCPECQAGPGRQCTAPEPHPARIRAALAPVPDTDAAEGEQPGAGRARPTTGGSLA
;
A
#
# COMPACT_ATOMS: atom_id res chain seq x y z
N MET A 1 1.55 -41.60 -12.12
CA MET A 1 0.91 -41.99 -13.40
C MET A 1 1.66 -43.13 -14.08
N THR A 2 1.01 -43.84 -15.01
CA THR A 2 1.60 -44.91 -15.82
C THR A 2 2.43 -44.35 -17.00
N PRO A 3 3.28 -45.16 -17.68
CA PRO A 3 3.95 -44.72 -18.92
C PRO A 3 2.99 -44.29 -20.04
N ALA A 4 1.80 -44.92 -20.14
CA ALA A 4 0.80 -44.54 -21.12
C ALA A 4 0.23 -43.14 -20.81
N ASP A 5 -0.13 -42.89 -19.55
CA ASP A 5 -0.58 -41.58 -19.08
C ASP A 5 0.49 -40.50 -19.32
N ALA A 6 1.76 -40.82 -19.04
CA ALA A 6 2.87 -39.89 -19.24
C ALA A 6 3.08 -39.56 -20.72
N ALA A 7 2.88 -40.53 -21.62
CA ALA A 7 2.93 -40.30 -23.06
C ALA A 7 1.80 -39.38 -23.53
N GLU A 8 0.58 -39.54 -22.98
CA GLU A 8 -0.54 -38.63 -23.25
C GLU A 8 -0.23 -37.21 -22.79
N LEU A 9 0.28 -37.04 -21.56
CA LEU A 9 0.68 -35.72 -21.05
C LEU A 9 1.80 -35.09 -21.89
N LEU A 10 2.80 -35.89 -22.28
CA LEU A 10 3.89 -35.43 -23.15
C LEU A 10 3.41 -35.04 -24.55
N THR A 11 2.37 -35.70 -25.07
CA THR A 11 1.73 -35.33 -26.33
C THR A 11 1.08 -33.94 -26.22
N LEU A 12 0.42 -33.64 -25.11
CA LEU A 12 -0.09 -32.29 -24.84
C LEU A 12 1.05 -31.27 -24.79
N CYS A 13 2.15 -31.56 -24.09
CA CYS A 13 3.33 -30.68 -24.07
C CYS A 13 3.90 -30.43 -25.47
N ALA A 14 4.00 -31.48 -26.29
CA ALA A 14 4.52 -31.39 -27.66
C ALA A 14 3.67 -30.52 -28.59
N ALA A 15 2.37 -30.39 -28.32
CA ALA A 15 1.51 -29.45 -29.06
C ALA A 15 1.93 -27.97 -28.85
N PHE A 16 2.54 -27.65 -27.71
CA PHE A 16 3.03 -26.30 -27.41
C PHE A 16 4.48 -26.08 -27.87
N ASP A 17 5.39 -27.00 -27.55
CA ASP A 17 6.84 -26.80 -27.72
C ASP A 17 7.48 -27.57 -28.87
N ARG A 18 6.68 -28.36 -29.60
CA ARG A 18 7.11 -29.16 -30.76
C ARG A 18 8.22 -30.17 -30.43
N ARG A 19 8.33 -30.63 -29.17
CA ARG A 19 9.26 -31.71 -28.82
C ARG A 19 8.88 -33.01 -29.53
N THR A 20 9.89 -33.82 -29.87
CA THR A 20 9.69 -35.22 -30.27
C THR A 20 9.66 -36.08 -29.01
N ILE A 21 8.68 -36.98 -28.91
CA ILE A 21 8.48 -37.82 -27.73
C ILE A 21 8.75 -39.29 -28.10
N GLY A 22 9.54 -39.97 -27.28
CA GLY A 22 9.82 -41.40 -27.40
C GLY A 22 9.35 -42.20 -26.19
N GLU A 23 9.39 -43.53 -26.30
CA GLU A 23 9.01 -44.44 -25.21
C GLU A 23 9.89 -44.23 -23.96
N ALA A 24 11.18 -43.93 -24.15
CA ALA A 24 12.10 -43.63 -23.05
C ALA A 24 11.67 -42.38 -22.26
N ASP A 25 11.18 -41.34 -22.95
CA ASP A 25 10.70 -40.11 -22.32
C ASP A 25 9.44 -40.37 -21.49
N ALA A 26 8.50 -41.13 -22.04
CA ALA A 26 7.27 -41.51 -21.35
C ALA A 26 7.57 -42.32 -20.07
N ARG A 27 8.49 -43.29 -20.14
CA ARG A 27 8.92 -44.05 -18.96
C ARG A 27 9.62 -43.17 -17.92
N ALA A 28 10.50 -42.27 -18.36
CA ALA A 28 11.18 -41.34 -17.48
C ALA A 28 10.20 -40.39 -16.78
N TRP A 29 9.22 -39.84 -17.52
CA TRP A 29 8.17 -38.99 -16.97
C TRP A 29 7.24 -39.74 -16.03
N ALA A 30 6.84 -40.97 -16.36
CA ALA A 30 6.02 -41.78 -15.47
C ALA A 30 6.74 -42.10 -14.15
N TYR A 31 8.03 -42.42 -14.19
CA TYR A 31 8.82 -42.59 -12.97
C TYR A 31 8.93 -41.28 -12.19
N ALA A 32 9.21 -40.19 -12.91
CA ALA A 32 9.31 -38.87 -12.35
C ALA A 32 8.00 -38.44 -11.71
N LEU A 33 6.82 -38.74 -12.26
CA LEU A 33 5.47 -38.34 -11.81
C LEU A 33 4.64 -39.52 -11.27
N ARG A 34 5.30 -40.52 -10.68
CA ARG A 34 4.64 -41.78 -10.27
C ARG A 34 3.44 -41.60 -9.35
N ASP A 35 3.46 -40.57 -8.51
CA ASP A 35 2.46 -40.20 -7.50
C ASP A 35 1.43 -39.17 -7.99
N VAL A 36 1.58 -38.64 -9.20
CA VAL A 36 0.66 -37.68 -9.79
C VAL A 36 -0.26 -38.43 -10.78
N PRO A 37 -1.60 -38.35 -10.65
CA PRO A 37 -2.53 -38.93 -11.63
C PRO A 37 -2.60 -38.06 -12.91
N LEU A 38 -3.12 -38.61 -14.01
CA LEU A 38 -3.43 -37.82 -15.21
C LEU A 38 -4.87 -37.30 -15.15
N ASP A 39 -5.09 -36.35 -14.24
CA ASP A 39 -6.36 -35.66 -14.06
C ASP A 39 -6.37 -34.28 -14.75
N ASP A 40 -7.50 -33.60 -14.68
CA ASP A 40 -7.65 -32.27 -15.27
C ASP A 40 -6.70 -31.25 -14.63
N ASP A 41 -6.47 -31.31 -13.32
CA ASP A 41 -5.48 -30.46 -12.63
C ASP A 41 -4.07 -30.63 -13.25
N THR A 42 -3.71 -31.83 -13.72
CA THR A 42 -2.43 -32.11 -14.38
C THR A 42 -2.38 -31.55 -15.80
N ARG A 43 -3.49 -31.60 -16.54
CA ARG A 43 -3.60 -31.00 -17.89
C ARG A 43 -3.60 -29.47 -17.81
N ASP A 44 -4.36 -28.92 -16.86
CA ASP A 44 -4.41 -27.49 -16.55
C ASP A 44 -3.02 -26.98 -16.15
N ALA A 45 -2.24 -27.77 -15.43
CA ALA A 45 -0.87 -27.39 -15.08
C ALA A 45 0.04 -27.19 -16.31
N VAL A 46 -0.15 -27.95 -17.39
CA VAL A 46 0.58 -27.76 -18.65
C VAL A 46 0.11 -26.47 -19.34
N ALA A 47 -1.20 -26.28 -19.44
CA ALA A 47 -1.79 -25.10 -20.06
C ALA A 47 -1.40 -23.80 -19.34
N ASP A 48 -1.48 -23.77 -18.00
CA ASP A 48 -1.11 -22.62 -17.18
C ASP A 48 0.39 -22.31 -17.24
N HIS A 49 1.26 -23.33 -17.36
CA HIS A 49 2.69 -23.13 -17.57
C HIS A 49 2.96 -22.39 -18.88
N TYR A 50 2.47 -22.91 -20.01
CA TYR A 50 2.69 -22.29 -21.32
C TYR A 50 1.92 -20.98 -21.53
N GLY A 51 0.86 -20.73 -20.76
CA GLY A 51 0.18 -19.43 -20.73
C GLY A 51 0.98 -18.31 -20.05
N ARG A 52 2.00 -18.65 -19.25
CA ARG A 52 2.79 -17.70 -18.44
C ARG A 52 4.24 -17.57 -18.86
N THR A 53 4.82 -18.62 -19.45
CA THR A 53 6.23 -18.67 -19.82
C THR A 53 6.44 -19.40 -21.13
N GLU A 54 7.51 -19.03 -21.84
CA GLU A 54 7.97 -19.68 -23.06
C GLU A 54 8.92 -20.87 -22.78
N GLU A 55 9.27 -21.08 -21.50
CA GLU A 55 10.20 -22.15 -21.10
C GLU A 55 9.60 -23.54 -21.30
N TRP A 56 10.44 -24.49 -21.70
CA TRP A 56 10.05 -25.89 -21.80
C TRP A 56 9.62 -26.46 -20.45
N ILE A 57 8.46 -27.11 -20.43
CA ILE A 57 7.94 -27.71 -19.21
C ILE A 57 8.71 -29.00 -18.84
N THR A 58 8.95 -29.15 -17.54
CA THR A 58 9.59 -30.32 -16.92
C THR A 58 8.61 -31.01 -15.95
N PRO A 59 8.86 -32.27 -15.53
CA PRO A 59 8.05 -32.91 -14.48
C PRO A 59 7.97 -32.11 -13.17
N ALA A 60 9.02 -31.36 -12.82
CA ALA A 60 9.04 -30.53 -11.62
C ALA A 60 8.08 -29.33 -11.74
N HIS A 61 7.98 -28.76 -12.95
CA HIS A 61 7.02 -27.69 -13.24
C HIS A 61 5.58 -28.20 -13.12
N VAL A 62 5.26 -29.35 -13.70
CA VAL A 62 3.92 -29.97 -13.59
C VAL A 62 3.50 -30.12 -12.14
N ARG A 63 4.38 -30.65 -11.27
CA ARG A 63 4.10 -30.75 -9.83
C ARG A 63 3.82 -29.42 -9.17
N THR A 64 4.70 -28.45 -9.40
CA THR A 64 4.62 -27.13 -8.78
C THR A 64 3.34 -26.42 -9.18
N VAL A 65 3.02 -26.42 -10.47
CA VAL A 65 1.83 -25.76 -11.00
C VAL A 65 0.56 -26.49 -10.55
N ARG A 66 0.50 -27.82 -10.61
CA ARG A 66 -0.64 -28.60 -10.13
C ARG A 66 -0.89 -28.37 -8.63
N ALA A 67 0.17 -28.34 -7.82
CA ALA A 67 0.07 -28.04 -6.40
C ALA A 67 -0.47 -26.63 -6.14
N ARG A 68 -0.06 -25.64 -6.96
CA ARG A 68 -0.61 -24.28 -6.92
C ARG A 68 -2.10 -24.26 -7.25
N VAL A 69 -2.53 -24.87 -8.37
CA VAL A 69 -3.95 -24.94 -8.76
C VAL A 69 -4.81 -25.49 -7.61
N ARG A 70 -4.35 -26.57 -6.97
CA ARG A 70 -5.03 -27.18 -5.83
C ARG A 70 -5.01 -26.30 -4.58
N ALA A 71 -3.90 -25.62 -4.31
CA ALA A 71 -3.78 -24.68 -3.21
C ALA A 71 -4.71 -23.47 -3.38
N ASP A 72 -4.82 -22.93 -4.60
CA ASP A 72 -5.72 -21.83 -4.95
C ASP A 72 -7.18 -22.26 -4.73
N ARG A 73 -7.52 -23.50 -5.09
CA ARG A 73 -8.86 -24.06 -4.84
C ARG A 73 -9.16 -24.22 -3.34
N ILE A 74 -8.22 -24.72 -2.55
CA ILE A 74 -8.34 -24.77 -1.08
C ILE A 74 -8.53 -23.35 -0.51
N ALA A 75 -7.73 -22.40 -0.98
CA ALA A 75 -7.80 -21.01 -0.55
C ALA A 75 -9.17 -20.40 -0.87
N ALA A 76 -9.71 -20.62 -2.07
CA ALA A 76 -11.01 -20.12 -2.48
C ALA A 76 -12.19 -20.78 -1.75
N ALA A 77 -12.06 -22.04 -1.32
CA ALA A 77 -13.13 -22.75 -0.61
C ALA A 77 -13.24 -22.35 0.88
N HIS A 78 -12.17 -21.78 1.46
CA HIS A 78 -12.07 -21.47 2.90
C HIS A 78 -12.70 -22.56 3.80
N PRO A 79 -12.15 -23.79 3.82
CA PRO A 79 -12.73 -24.90 4.58
C PRO A 79 -12.67 -24.63 6.09
N VAL A 80 -13.85 -24.46 6.69
CA VAL A 80 -14.03 -24.31 8.14
C VAL A 80 -14.32 -25.67 8.72
N TYR A 81 -13.57 -26.05 9.75
CA TYR A 81 -13.78 -27.33 10.42
C TYR A 81 -15.05 -27.27 11.27
N GLU A 82 -15.99 -28.18 11.01
CA GLU A 82 -17.19 -28.36 11.81
C GLU A 82 -17.01 -29.65 12.62
N PRO A 83 -16.85 -29.58 13.95
CA PRO A 83 -16.78 -30.77 14.76
C PRO A 83 -18.16 -31.47 14.73
N PRO A 84 -18.19 -32.81 14.83
CA PRO A 84 -19.46 -33.51 14.95
C PRO A 84 -20.12 -33.16 16.30
N GLN A 85 -21.43 -32.98 16.32
CA GLN A 85 -22.14 -32.40 17.48
C GLN A 85 -22.27 -33.36 18.68
N ASP A 86 -22.21 -34.67 18.45
CA ASP A 86 -22.63 -35.68 19.44
C ASP A 86 -21.52 -36.69 19.82
N GLU A 87 -20.24 -36.40 19.52
CA GLU A 87 -19.14 -37.33 19.77
C GLU A 87 -17.90 -36.66 20.36
N ASP A 88 -17.34 -37.27 21.41
CA ASP A 88 -16.03 -36.92 21.95
C ASP A 88 -14.94 -37.33 20.93
N GLU A 89 -14.59 -36.40 20.06
CA GLU A 89 -13.62 -36.63 19.01
C GLU A 89 -12.19 -36.73 19.58
N THR A 90 -11.50 -37.82 19.25
CA THR A 90 -10.07 -37.97 19.54
C THR A 90 -9.21 -37.15 18.56
N GLY A 91 -8.00 -36.76 18.96
CA GLY A 91 -7.09 -36.01 18.08
C GLY A 91 -6.73 -36.72 16.77
N ALA A 92 -6.74 -38.06 16.75
CA ALA A 92 -6.51 -38.85 15.54
C ALA A 92 -7.69 -38.74 14.55
N GLN A 93 -8.93 -38.80 15.06
CA GLN A 93 -10.15 -38.59 14.27
C GLN A 93 -10.20 -37.16 13.70
N PHE A 94 -9.92 -36.16 14.53
CA PHE A 94 -9.82 -34.75 14.10
C PHE A 94 -8.84 -34.60 12.93
N THR A 95 -7.64 -35.16 13.06
CA THR A 95 -6.60 -35.06 12.01
C THR A 95 -7.04 -35.74 10.72
N ALA A 96 -7.69 -36.91 10.82
CA ALA A 96 -8.20 -37.64 9.65
C ALA A 96 -9.30 -36.85 8.93
N ARG A 97 -10.30 -36.33 9.67
CA ARG A 97 -11.39 -35.51 9.12
C ARG A 97 -10.87 -34.22 8.51
N ARG A 98 -9.94 -33.53 9.18
CA ARG A 98 -9.35 -32.29 8.67
C ARG A 98 -8.58 -32.54 7.36
N ARG A 99 -7.83 -33.64 7.25
CA ARG A 99 -7.17 -34.04 5.99
C ARG A 99 -8.17 -34.35 4.89
N ALA A 100 -9.24 -35.08 5.20
CA ALA A 100 -10.30 -35.38 4.25
C ALA A 100 -11.00 -34.10 3.74
N GLN A 101 -11.25 -33.13 4.63
CA GLN A 101 -11.84 -31.85 4.25
C GLN A 101 -10.92 -31.03 3.33
N ILE A 102 -9.62 -30.98 3.62
CA ILE A 102 -8.64 -30.29 2.76
C ILE A 102 -8.55 -31.00 1.40
N ALA A 103 -8.57 -32.32 1.36
CA ALA A 103 -8.59 -33.09 0.12
C ALA A 103 -9.84 -32.77 -0.71
N ALA A 104 -11.02 -32.79 -0.09
CA ALA A 104 -12.28 -32.42 -0.75
C ALA A 104 -12.25 -30.99 -1.33
N ALA A 105 -11.66 -30.04 -0.60
CA ALA A 105 -11.46 -28.67 -1.12
C ALA A 105 -10.51 -28.66 -2.32
N ALA A 106 -9.38 -29.37 -2.22
CA ALA A 106 -8.39 -29.47 -3.29
C ALA A 106 -8.95 -30.15 -4.55
N ASP A 107 -9.86 -31.12 -4.38
CA ASP A 107 -10.53 -31.85 -5.47
C ASP A 107 -11.75 -31.09 -6.02
N GLY A 108 -12.09 -29.93 -5.44
CA GLY A 108 -13.19 -29.08 -5.92
C GLY A 108 -14.59 -29.54 -5.50
N ALA A 109 -14.68 -30.47 -4.56
CA ALA A 109 -15.96 -30.88 -3.98
C ALA A 109 -16.56 -29.83 -3.04
N LEU A 110 -15.76 -28.86 -2.57
CA LEU A 110 -16.25 -27.72 -1.80
C LEU A 110 -16.39 -26.47 -2.70
N PRO A 111 -17.50 -25.73 -2.61
CA PRO A 111 -17.70 -24.53 -3.40
C PRO A 111 -16.77 -23.40 -2.94
N ALA A 112 -16.35 -22.55 -3.89
CA ALA A 112 -15.69 -21.29 -3.56
C ALA A 112 -16.65 -20.39 -2.77
N ARG A 113 -16.15 -19.74 -1.72
CA ARG A 113 -16.91 -18.82 -0.87
C ARG A 113 -15.98 -17.76 -0.28
N SER A 114 -16.52 -16.65 0.20
CA SER A 114 -15.75 -15.65 0.95
C SER A 114 -15.52 -16.09 2.40
N ILE A 115 -14.53 -15.48 3.06
CA ILE A 115 -14.25 -15.72 4.49
C ILE A 115 -15.49 -15.45 5.35
N GLY A 116 -16.22 -14.36 5.07
CA GLY A 116 -17.45 -14.01 5.81
C GLY A 116 -18.53 -15.07 5.68
N GLN A 117 -18.76 -15.60 4.47
CA GLN A 117 -19.67 -16.73 4.24
C GLN A 117 -19.20 -18.00 4.94
N ALA A 118 -17.89 -18.26 4.95
CA ALA A 118 -17.34 -19.46 5.59
C ALA A 118 -17.50 -19.46 7.12
N LEU A 119 -17.35 -18.28 7.74
CA LEU A 119 -17.45 -18.11 9.19
C LEU A 119 -18.89 -17.85 9.68
N ASN A 120 -19.88 -17.81 8.78
CA ASN A 120 -21.21 -17.25 9.06
C ASN A 120 -21.15 -15.86 9.75
N ALA A 121 -20.05 -15.14 9.54
CA ALA A 121 -19.78 -13.85 10.13
C ALA A 121 -20.22 -12.78 9.14
N SER A 122 -21.53 -12.60 9.00
CA SER A 122 -22.03 -11.40 8.34
C SER A 122 -21.74 -10.21 9.26
N PRO A 123 -21.04 -9.16 8.79
CA PRO A 123 -20.92 -7.94 9.58
C PRO A 123 -22.32 -7.46 9.93
N PRO A 124 -22.60 -7.08 11.18
CA PRO A 124 -23.93 -6.64 11.57
C PRO A 124 -24.33 -5.40 10.74
N ASP A 125 -25.63 -5.22 10.48
CA ASP A 125 -26.15 -4.20 9.54
C ASP A 125 -25.65 -2.78 9.87
N ASN A 126 -25.43 -2.49 11.15
CA ASN A 126 -24.85 -1.22 11.60
C ASN A 126 -23.41 -1.00 11.11
N VAL A 127 -22.60 -2.06 11.01
CA VAL A 127 -21.24 -2.00 10.45
C VAL A 127 -21.29 -1.85 8.93
N LEU A 128 -22.18 -2.56 8.24
CA LEU A 128 -22.39 -2.40 6.79
C LEU A 128 -22.87 -0.97 6.45
N ALA A 129 -23.74 -0.38 7.27
CA ALA A 129 -24.18 1.00 7.13
C ALA A 129 -23.02 2.02 7.28
N LEU A 130 -22.03 1.72 8.11
CA LEU A 130 -20.84 2.56 8.27
C LEU A 130 -19.92 2.52 7.04
N VAL A 131 -19.87 1.40 6.30
CA VAL A 131 -19.04 1.29 5.08
C VAL A 131 -19.52 2.27 4.00
N ALA A 132 -20.82 2.56 3.92
CA ALA A 132 -21.35 3.61 3.03
C ALA A 132 -20.88 5.03 3.40
N GLY A 133 -20.30 5.23 4.60
CA GLY A 133 -19.66 6.46 5.04
C GLY A 133 -18.15 6.52 4.81
N VAL A 134 -17.50 5.40 4.50
CA VAL A 134 -16.06 5.33 4.24
C VAL A 134 -15.78 5.76 2.80
N GLY A 135 -15.06 6.86 2.63
CA GLY A 135 -14.72 7.41 1.31
C GLY A 135 -15.57 8.60 0.85
N ARG A 136 -16.36 9.24 1.74
CA ARG A 136 -16.91 10.57 1.41
C ARG A 136 -15.76 11.50 0.99
N PRO A 137 -15.90 12.27 -0.11
CA PRO A 137 -14.96 13.32 -0.40
C PRO A 137 -14.94 14.23 0.82
N VAL A 138 -13.78 14.36 1.45
CA VAL A 138 -13.56 15.42 2.42
C VAL A 138 -13.78 16.70 1.60
N GLY A 139 -14.90 17.39 1.82
CA GLY A 139 -15.10 18.72 1.26
C GLY A 139 -13.97 19.65 1.72
N ASP A 140 -13.94 20.89 1.24
CA ASP A 140 -12.92 21.89 1.59
C ASP A 140 -12.86 22.27 3.09
N GLU A 141 -13.53 21.52 3.97
CA GLU A 141 -13.47 21.66 5.40
C GLU A 141 -12.09 21.21 5.92
N PRO A 142 -11.32 22.11 6.56
CA PRO A 142 -9.97 21.80 6.99
C PRO A 142 -10.01 20.69 8.06
N PRO A 143 -9.21 19.62 7.90
CA PRO A 143 -9.29 18.46 8.78
C PRO A 143 -8.99 18.85 10.23
N PRO A 144 -9.87 18.54 11.20
CA PRO A 144 -9.58 18.74 12.60
C PRO A 144 -8.70 17.58 13.05
N TYR A 145 -7.38 17.74 13.02
CA TYR A 145 -6.59 16.82 13.82
C TYR A 145 -5.34 17.40 14.48
N ILE A 146 -4.78 18.50 14.02
CA ILE A 146 -3.64 19.11 14.72
C ILE A 146 -3.75 20.62 14.60
N THR A 147 -3.99 21.29 15.74
CA THR A 147 -3.95 22.75 15.81
C THR A 147 -2.56 23.25 15.42
N PRO A 148 -2.42 24.47 14.88
CA PRO A 148 -1.11 25.03 14.53
C PRO A 148 -0.09 24.91 15.67
N GLU A 149 -0.53 25.12 16.92
CA GLU A 149 0.29 25.05 18.13
C GLU A 149 0.79 23.63 18.39
N ARG A 150 -0.10 22.63 18.30
CA ARG A 150 0.25 21.21 18.46
C ARG A 150 1.22 20.75 17.37
N ARG A 151 1.09 21.28 16.15
CA ARG A 151 2.00 21.00 15.03
C ARG A 151 3.40 21.56 15.29
N THR A 152 3.49 22.76 15.84
CA THR A 152 4.74 23.40 16.23
C THR A 152 5.44 22.62 17.35
N GLN A 153 4.70 22.19 18.37
CA GLN A 153 5.24 21.36 19.46
C GLN A 153 5.81 20.02 18.95
N VAL A 154 5.08 19.31 18.08
CA VAL A 154 5.55 18.05 17.49
C VAL A 154 6.82 18.27 16.65
N ARG A 155 6.89 19.36 15.87
CA ARG A 155 8.11 19.70 15.11
C ARG A 155 9.30 19.98 16.02
N ALA A 156 9.08 20.69 17.14
CA ALA A 156 10.13 21.01 18.10
C ALA A 156 10.64 19.77 18.86
N SER A 157 9.79 18.74 19.05
CA SER A 157 10.17 17.50 19.74
C SER A 157 10.86 16.47 18.84
N LEU A 158 10.84 16.63 17.51
CA LEU A 158 11.52 15.71 16.59
C LEU A 158 13.02 15.98 16.59
N SER A 159 13.79 15.04 17.14
CA SER A 159 15.24 15.10 17.13
C SER A 159 15.80 14.85 15.72
N GLY A 160 16.59 15.82 15.25
CA GLY A 160 17.25 15.78 13.95
C GLY A 160 16.69 16.81 12.96
N LYS A 161 17.60 17.37 12.16
CA LYS A 161 17.41 18.44 11.15
C LYS A 161 16.31 18.20 10.09
N ARG A 162 15.51 17.13 10.19
CA ARG A 162 14.38 16.80 9.30
C ARG A 162 13.16 17.68 9.51
N ALA A 163 12.89 18.14 10.75
CA ALA A 163 11.79 19.06 11.02
C ALA A 163 12.01 20.48 10.44
N ALA A 164 13.24 20.79 10.01
CA ALA A 164 13.68 22.12 9.58
C ALA A 164 13.76 22.31 8.06
N LEU A 165 13.54 21.27 7.24
CA LEU A 165 13.65 21.37 5.78
C LEU A 165 12.31 21.79 5.16
N VAL A 166 11.99 23.08 5.29
CA VAL A 166 10.79 23.71 4.72
C VAL A 166 10.70 23.51 3.19
N GLU A 167 11.85 23.31 2.54
CA GLU A 167 11.99 23.17 1.09
C GLU A 167 11.43 21.83 0.55
N LEU A 168 11.05 20.91 1.43
CA LEU A 168 10.33 19.69 1.04
C LEU A 168 8.90 19.96 0.57
N ALA A 169 8.38 21.18 0.72
CA ALA A 169 7.08 21.61 0.20
C ALA A 169 6.99 21.63 -1.33
N VAL A 170 8.12 21.75 -2.04
CA VAL A 170 8.19 21.74 -3.51
C VAL A 170 8.91 20.49 -4.02
N ASP A 171 8.66 20.11 -5.28
CA ASP A 171 9.39 19.04 -5.96
C ASP A 171 10.85 19.46 -6.22
N CYS A 172 11.79 18.50 -6.22
CA CYS A 172 13.19 18.80 -6.50
C CYS A 172 13.42 18.98 -8.02
N PRO A 173 13.81 20.18 -8.50
CA PRO A 173 14.00 20.42 -9.94
C PRO A 173 15.28 19.77 -10.50
N ASN A 174 16.16 19.26 -9.64
CA ASN A 174 17.37 18.58 -10.07
C ASN A 174 17.00 17.31 -10.86
N ARG A 175 17.36 17.29 -12.16
CA ARG A 175 17.04 16.22 -13.12
C ARG A 175 17.54 14.83 -12.70
N GLN A 176 18.59 14.76 -11.88
CA GLN A 176 19.16 13.50 -11.38
C GLN A 176 18.47 13.02 -10.09
N CYS A 177 17.88 13.94 -9.30
CA CYS A 177 17.23 13.62 -8.04
C CYS A 177 15.75 13.29 -8.22
N ARG A 178 15.00 14.21 -8.86
CA ARG A 178 13.54 14.15 -9.09
C ARG A 178 12.70 13.75 -7.85
N ALA A 179 13.21 13.97 -6.65
CA ALA A 179 12.49 13.67 -5.42
C ALA A 179 11.21 14.52 -5.33
N GLY A 180 10.06 13.86 -5.13
CA GLY A 180 8.77 14.52 -5.01
C GLY A 180 8.63 15.33 -3.72
N ARG A 181 7.54 16.10 -3.60
CA ARG A 181 7.13 16.78 -2.36
C ARG A 181 7.16 15.81 -1.17
N ARG A 182 7.59 16.30 0.00
CA ARG A 182 7.72 15.53 1.26
C ARG A 182 8.75 14.38 1.22
N HIS A 183 9.48 14.17 0.13
CA HIS A 183 10.58 13.20 0.05
C HIS A 183 11.95 13.88 0.10
N LEU A 184 12.90 13.28 0.82
CA LEU A 184 14.28 13.76 0.89
C LEU A 184 14.95 13.73 -0.48
N CYS A 185 15.85 14.70 -0.71
CA CYS A 185 16.67 14.69 -1.90
C CYS A 185 17.60 13.46 -1.88
N LYS A 186 17.91 12.91 -3.06
CA LYS A 186 18.86 11.80 -3.23
C LYS A 186 20.14 12.31 -3.90
N GLY A 187 21.30 11.93 -3.38
CA GLY A 187 22.59 12.23 -4.00
C GLY A 187 22.84 11.41 -5.27
N LEU A 188 24.00 11.62 -5.90
CA LEU A 188 24.41 10.94 -7.15
C LEU A 188 24.38 9.41 -7.07
N ARG A 189 24.60 8.82 -5.88
CA ARG A 189 24.56 7.37 -5.64
C ARG A 189 23.19 6.85 -5.16
N GLY A 190 22.14 7.67 -5.25
CA GLY A 190 20.78 7.31 -4.80
C GLY A 190 20.54 7.38 -3.29
N ALA A 191 21.57 7.61 -2.49
CA ALA A 191 21.45 7.76 -1.04
C ALA A 191 20.74 9.06 -0.63
N GLU A 192 19.88 8.99 0.38
CA GLU A 192 19.13 10.16 0.88
C GLU A 192 20.03 11.18 1.59
N LEU A 193 19.87 12.45 1.23
CA LEU A 193 20.49 13.58 1.88
C LEU A 193 19.75 13.89 3.19
N ARG A 194 20.33 13.46 4.32
CA ARG A 194 19.71 13.61 5.65
C ARG A 194 19.90 15.00 6.28
N SER A 195 20.87 15.77 5.80
CA SER A 195 21.28 17.06 6.38
C SER A 195 20.89 18.29 5.57
N GLY A 196 20.28 18.12 4.39
CA GLY A 196 19.91 19.24 3.53
C GLY A 196 19.22 18.81 2.23
N VAL A 197 18.85 19.81 1.44
CA VAL A 197 18.28 19.65 0.09
C VAL A 197 19.22 20.22 -0.97
N HIS A 198 19.04 19.85 -2.24
CA HIS A 198 19.78 20.48 -3.33
C HIS A 198 19.52 21.99 -3.41
N ALA A 199 20.53 22.75 -3.86
CA ALA A 199 20.40 24.19 -4.09
C ALA A 199 19.18 24.53 -4.96
N SER A 200 18.99 23.83 -6.08
CA SER A 200 17.84 24.04 -6.96
C SER A 200 16.47 23.85 -6.29
N ARG A 201 16.37 22.99 -5.26
CA ARG A 201 15.13 22.84 -4.49
C ARG A 201 14.91 24.00 -3.52
N ARG A 202 15.99 24.55 -2.93
CA ARG A 202 15.92 25.78 -2.12
C ARG A 202 15.49 26.97 -2.96
N ASP A 203 16.02 27.06 -4.17
CA ASP A 203 15.70 28.15 -5.10
C ASP A 203 14.24 28.07 -5.55
N ALA A 204 13.76 26.87 -5.86
CA ALA A 204 12.36 26.63 -6.19
C ALA A 204 11.43 26.96 -5.01
N TYR A 205 11.81 26.58 -3.79
CA TYR A 205 11.05 26.94 -2.58
C TYR A 205 11.01 28.46 -2.38
N ALA A 206 12.15 29.14 -2.46
CA ALA A 206 12.24 30.58 -2.28
C ALA A 206 11.45 31.35 -3.36
N THR A 207 11.43 30.85 -4.59
CA THR A 207 10.61 31.41 -5.68
C THR A 207 9.13 31.19 -5.41
N ALA A 208 8.75 30.01 -4.94
CA ALA A 208 7.34 29.68 -4.68
C ALA A 208 6.75 30.44 -3.47
N TYR A 209 7.54 30.74 -2.44
CA TYR A 209 7.00 31.17 -1.14
C TYR A 209 7.53 32.50 -0.59
N ALA A 210 8.63 33.05 -1.09
CA ALA A 210 9.18 34.30 -0.56
C ALA A 210 9.10 35.44 -1.57
N THR A 211 8.88 36.66 -1.08
CA THR A 211 9.08 37.89 -1.84
C THR A 211 10.57 38.23 -1.89
N CYS A 212 11.09 38.58 -3.07
CA CYS A 212 12.49 39.01 -3.17
C CYS A 212 12.66 40.39 -2.53
N PRO A 213 13.56 40.58 -1.54
CA PRO A 213 13.74 41.89 -0.91
C PRO A 213 14.40 42.92 -1.83
N GLU A 214 15.13 42.49 -2.86
CA GLU A 214 15.89 43.38 -3.75
C GLU A 214 15.06 43.88 -4.94
N CYS A 215 14.27 43.02 -5.56
CA CYS A 215 13.44 43.38 -6.72
C CYS A 215 11.93 43.38 -6.45
N GLN A 216 11.52 43.09 -5.21
CA GLN A 216 10.12 43.02 -4.78
C GLN A 216 9.24 42.02 -5.54
N ALA A 217 9.84 41.09 -6.31
CA ALA A 217 9.12 40.02 -6.98
C ALA A 217 8.40 39.14 -5.96
N GLY A 218 7.07 39.12 -6.04
CA GLY A 218 6.22 38.33 -5.14
C GLY A 218 6.36 36.81 -5.33
N PRO A 219 5.75 36.01 -4.45
CA PRO A 219 5.73 34.55 -4.55
C PRO A 219 5.24 34.08 -5.93
N GLY A 220 5.92 33.09 -6.52
CA GLY A 220 5.63 32.54 -7.84
C GLY A 220 6.12 33.39 -9.03
N ARG A 221 6.66 34.59 -8.81
CA ARG A 221 7.21 35.45 -9.87
C ARG A 221 8.72 35.30 -9.97
N GLN A 222 9.25 35.22 -11.19
CA GLN A 222 10.69 35.26 -11.45
C GLN A 222 11.27 36.63 -11.08
N CYS A 223 12.51 36.65 -10.59
CA CYS A 223 13.23 37.90 -10.39
C CYS A 223 13.63 38.50 -11.74
N THR A 224 13.73 39.82 -11.82
CA THR A 224 14.15 40.56 -13.02
C THR A 224 15.65 40.54 -13.26
N ALA A 225 16.47 40.19 -12.26
CA ALA A 225 17.90 39.94 -12.42
C ALA A 225 18.19 38.44 -12.61
N PRO A 226 19.35 38.09 -13.22
CA PRO A 226 19.67 36.71 -13.55
C PRO A 226 19.70 35.80 -12.30
N GLU A 227 19.04 34.64 -12.40
CA GLU A 227 18.90 33.65 -11.34
C GLU A 227 20.25 33.14 -10.80
N PRO A 228 20.32 32.67 -9.53
CA PRO A 228 19.37 32.82 -8.42
C PRO A 228 19.75 33.97 -7.46
N HIS A 229 18.79 34.75 -6.97
CA HIS A 229 19.05 35.80 -5.95
C HIS A 229 19.35 35.18 -4.57
N PRO A 230 20.58 35.28 -4.05
CA PRO A 230 20.92 34.78 -2.71
C PRO A 230 20.09 35.48 -1.62
N ALA A 231 19.66 36.72 -1.87
CA ALA A 231 18.80 37.48 -0.96
C ALA A 231 17.40 36.89 -0.82
N ARG A 232 16.82 36.33 -1.88
CA ARG A 232 15.48 35.70 -1.83
C ARG A 232 15.52 34.37 -1.05
N ILE A 233 16.57 33.58 -1.25
CA ILE A 233 16.77 32.33 -0.50
C ILE A 233 16.96 32.66 1.00
N ARG A 234 17.75 33.68 1.32
CA ARG A 234 17.91 34.17 2.70
C ARG A 234 16.58 34.62 3.31
N ALA A 235 15.76 35.37 2.56
CA ALA A 235 14.43 35.79 3.02
C ALA A 235 13.48 34.59 3.28
N ALA A 236 13.53 33.56 2.44
CA ALA A 236 12.71 32.35 2.59
C ALA A 236 13.11 31.48 3.79
N LEU A 237 14.36 31.58 4.25
CA LEU A 237 14.92 30.83 5.37
C LEU A 237 15.02 31.67 6.65
N ALA A 238 14.71 32.97 6.58
CA ALA A 238 14.69 33.82 7.76
C ALA A 238 13.57 33.35 8.71
N PRO A 239 13.83 33.25 10.02
CA PRO A 239 12.76 33.02 10.98
C PRO A 239 11.75 34.16 10.84
N VAL A 240 10.46 33.82 10.69
CA VAL A 240 9.38 34.81 10.72
C VAL A 240 9.46 35.50 12.08
N PRO A 241 9.62 36.83 12.15
CA PRO A 241 9.58 37.51 13.44
C PRO A 241 8.19 37.29 14.05
N ASP A 242 8.13 36.87 15.32
CA ASP A 242 6.87 36.74 16.07
C ASP A 242 6.20 38.11 16.13
N THR A 243 5.20 38.33 15.27
CA THR A 243 4.42 39.57 15.24
C THR A 243 3.40 39.66 16.37
N ASP A 244 3.25 38.62 17.19
CA ASP A 244 2.25 38.55 18.27
C ASP A 244 2.69 39.24 19.57
N ALA A 245 3.88 39.85 19.63
CA ALA A 245 4.37 40.55 20.83
C ALA A 245 3.97 42.04 20.91
N ALA A 246 3.25 42.59 19.92
CA ALA A 246 3.02 44.04 19.81
C ALA A 246 1.56 44.51 19.96
N GLU A 247 0.60 43.63 20.28
CA GLU A 247 -0.79 44.02 20.55
C GLU A 247 -1.16 43.73 22.01
N GLY A 248 -0.71 44.60 22.91
CA GLY A 248 -0.89 44.37 24.35
C GLY A 248 -0.89 45.61 25.22
N GLU A 249 -1.52 46.72 24.81
CA GLU A 249 -2.01 47.72 25.78
C GLU A 249 -3.01 48.71 25.17
N GLN A 250 -4.31 48.46 25.40
CA GLN A 250 -5.32 49.54 25.47
C GLN A 250 -6.10 49.38 26.79
N PRO A 251 -6.08 50.38 27.69
CA PRO A 251 -6.79 50.30 28.97
C PRO A 251 -8.30 50.51 28.77
N GLY A 252 -9.07 49.64 29.42
CA GLY A 252 -10.53 49.56 29.29
C GLY A 252 -11.29 50.79 29.75
N ALA A 253 -12.20 51.27 28.90
CA ALA A 253 -13.24 52.22 29.26
C ALA A 253 -14.36 51.49 30.03
N GLY A 254 -14.53 51.86 31.30
CA GLY A 254 -15.56 51.33 32.19
C GLY A 254 -16.98 51.64 31.71
N ARG A 255 -17.86 50.64 31.81
CA ARG A 255 -19.32 50.85 31.71
C ARG A 255 -19.95 50.76 33.09
N ALA A 256 -20.49 51.88 33.53
CA ALA A 256 -21.31 52.02 34.72
C ALA A 256 -22.65 51.27 34.58
N ARG A 257 -23.10 50.66 35.67
CA ARG A 257 -24.45 50.06 35.83
C ARG A 257 -25.48 51.17 36.07
N PRO A 258 -26.67 51.13 35.45
CA PRO A 258 -27.78 51.99 35.84
C PRO A 258 -28.53 51.40 37.03
N THR A 259 -28.76 52.24 38.04
CA THR A 259 -29.63 52.00 39.19
C THR A 259 -31.10 52.24 38.79
N THR A 260 -31.96 51.27 39.05
CA THR A 260 -33.42 51.37 38.93
C THR A 260 -33.99 52.09 40.16
N GLY A 261 -34.49 53.32 39.96
CA GLY A 261 -35.34 54.01 40.92
C GLY A 261 -36.81 53.78 40.59
N GLY A 262 -37.52 53.06 41.47
CA GLY A 262 -38.98 52.99 41.49
C GLY A 262 -39.53 53.96 42.53
N SER A 263 -40.41 54.87 42.10
CA SER A 263 -41.12 55.82 42.95
C SER A 263 -42.63 55.58 42.75
N LEU A 264 -43.33 55.27 43.84
CA LEU A 264 -44.78 55.28 43.95
C LEU A 264 -45.12 55.95 45.29
N ALA A 265 -45.57 57.21 45.21
CA ALA A 265 -46.60 57.84 46.05
C ALA A 265 -46.97 59.17 45.40
#